data_AF-M7WYB3-F1
#
_entry.id   AF-M7WYB3-F1
#
_cell.length_a   1.000
_cell.length_b   1.000
_cell.length_c   1.000
_cell.angle_alpha   90.00
_cell.angle_beta   90.00
_cell.angle_gamma   90.00
#
_symmetry.space_group_name_H-M   'P 1'
#
loop_
_entity.id
_entity.type
_entity.pdbx_description
1 polymer ?
#
loop_
_entity_poly.entity_id
_entity_poly.type
_entity_poly.pdbx_seq_one_letter_code
_entity_poly.pdbx_strand_id
1 'polypeptide(L)'
;MTGTSCATTPLGTWLAALGGSYHPALKARPDLFGTSVYAGETLEKGCKAVCCPFSLAITPKQARRCIPDTLSPSSPSSSRPKRLPDHEIMTLYLCLHLLPKSVVDQVPDLDLQHQPYVDFLPKSEAMRTPLYFTPAERELLRGTNLYGAAQEREDDWKAEWREVTSWVTDEEVRRELTWERWLWACTILSSRAFSSDLIDGDKDNSTPVLFPGVDLLNHRPDARVTWFSDMDTENERADGRAVGKGSLTIVLDEEIPAGAQVYNTYGAKANEELLLGYGFVLPSNRADFLTLKLSMPPNASPSLLSLWDTLKLTDTRHYVPRSGVLPDELLAQMRLLLAQPGEVEDIQERLRKGASGWSEALDFVSWENELDMLDMLGAMLDSKAQALTAGVEAVTGDDIRTEISGMVGIYRRGQVDVIQAAIEYHEQLFDETRRKAEEAGIPFDEDDMENLDDEDEDH
;
A
#
# COMPACT_ATOMS: atom_id res chain seq x y z
N MET A 1 28.79 17.67 -3.54
CA MET A 1 29.47 16.44 -4.00
C MET A 1 28.99 16.12 -5.41
N THR A 2 29.89 15.85 -6.35
CA THR A 2 29.54 15.53 -7.74
C THR A 2 29.05 14.08 -7.80
N GLY A 3 27.76 13.85 -8.11
CA GLY A 3 27.21 12.50 -8.27
C GLY A 3 27.81 11.73 -9.45
N THR A 4 27.73 10.39 -9.38
CA THR A 4 28.18 9.48 -10.43
C THR A 4 27.14 9.41 -11.54
N SER A 5 27.55 9.45 -12.82
CA SER A 5 26.60 9.29 -13.93
C SER A 5 25.89 7.93 -13.83
N CYS A 6 24.56 7.93 -13.89
CA CYS A 6 23.77 6.70 -13.84
C CYS A 6 24.18 5.74 -14.96
N ALA A 7 24.45 6.27 -16.16
CA ALA A 7 24.85 5.51 -17.35
C ALA A 7 26.17 4.74 -17.17
N THR A 8 27.07 5.22 -16.30
CA THR A 8 28.39 4.62 -16.08
C THR A 8 28.46 3.77 -14.80
N THR A 9 27.36 3.64 -14.06
CA THR A 9 27.30 2.70 -12.92
C THR A 9 27.33 1.25 -13.42
N PRO A 10 27.63 0.25 -12.56
CA PRO A 10 27.49 -1.16 -12.93
C PRO A 10 26.10 -1.50 -13.48
N LEU A 11 25.04 -1.00 -12.83
CA LEU A 11 23.65 -1.13 -13.30
C LEU A 11 23.46 -0.46 -14.67
N GLY A 12 23.90 0.79 -14.84
CA GLY A 12 23.74 1.50 -16.11
C GLY A 12 24.51 0.87 -17.26
N THR A 13 25.70 0.36 -17.01
CA THR A 13 26.53 -0.34 -18.02
C THR A 13 25.89 -1.68 -18.41
N TRP A 14 25.38 -2.44 -17.43
CA TRP A 14 24.65 -3.68 -17.68
C TRP A 14 23.35 -3.44 -18.46
N LEU A 15 22.59 -2.42 -18.08
CA LEU A 15 21.36 -2.00 -18.76
C LEU A 15 21.65 -1.62 -20.22
N ALA A 16 22.68 -0.79 -20.46
CA ALA A 16 23.11 -0.38 -21.79
C ALA A 16 23.58 -1.56 -22.66
N ALA A 17 24.33 -2.51 -22.07
CA ALA A 17 24.79 -3.70 -22.79
C ALA A 17 23.62 -4.58 -23.30
N LEU A 18 22.46 -4.48 -22.66
CA LEU A 18 21.26 -5.28 -22.95
C LEU A 18 20.12 -4.48 -23.57
N GLY A 19 20.42 -3.32 -24.17
CA GLY A 19 19.47 -2.53 -24.97
C GLY A 19 18.65 -1.50 -24.19
N GLY A 20 18.86 -1.35 -22.88
CA GLY A 20 18.31 -0.25 -22.10
C GLY A 20 19.21 0.97 -22.06
N SER A 21 18.83 2.00 -21.32
CA SER A 21 19.66 3.20 -21.18
C SER A 21 19.26 4.09 -20.01
N TYR A 22 20.21 4.90 -19.56
CA TYR A 22 19.96 6.12 -18.78
C TYR A 22 20.33 7.33 -19.62
N HIS A 23 19.62 8.44 -19.43
CA HIS A 23 20.03 9.72 -19.98
C HIS A 23 21.43 10.11 -19.43
N PRO A 24 22.39 10.53 -20.27
CA PRO A 24 23.79 10.76 -19.86
C PRO A 24 23.96 11.77 -18.71
N ALA A 25 23.05 12.75 -18.66
CA ALA A 25 23.05 13.78 -17.63
C ALA A 25 22.56 13.30 -16.26
N LEU A 26 21.92 12.14 -16.14
CA LEU A 26 21.44 11.67 -14.84
C LEU A 26 22.61 11.25 -13.96
N LYS A 27 22.58 11.71 -12.70
CA LYS A 27 23.61 11.43 -11.70
C LYS A 27 22.97 10.85 -10.44
N ALA A 28 23.37 9.64 -10.08
CA ALA A 28 23.00 9.03 -8.81
C ALA A 28 23.81 9.64 -7.66
N ARG A 29 23.13 9.93 -6.55
CA ARG A 29 23.75 10.50 -5.33
C ARG A 29 23.15 9.85 -4.09
N PRO A 30 23.98 9.41 -3.14
CA PRO A 30 23.51 9.09 -1.81
C PRO A 30 22.96 10.35 -1.12
N ASP A 31 21.78 10.26 -0.54
CA ASP A 31 21.17 11.29 0.31
C ASP A 31 20.29 10.66 1.42
N LEU A 32 19.48 11.49 2.09
CA LEU A 32 18.63 11.05 3.21
C LEU A 32 17.57 10.01 2.80
N PHE A 33 17.29 9.86 1.51
CA PHE A 33 16.31 8.90 0.97
C PHE A 33 16.98 7.64 0.39
N GLY A 34 18.28 7.45 0.64
CA GLY A 34 19.06 6.37 0.05
C GLY A 34 19.81 6.85 -1.19
N THR A 35 19.49 6.30 -2.36
CA THR A 35 20.09 6.75 -3.63
C THR A 35 19.06 7.47 -4.46
N SER A 36 19.29 8.76 -4.70
CA SER A 36 18.40 9.62 -5.48
C SER A 36 19.06 10.06 -6.79
N VAL A 37 18.25 10.33 -7.81
CA VAL A 37 18.71 10.69 -9.14
C VAL A 37 18.57 12.18 -9.37
N TYR A 38 19.65 12.84 -9.82
CA TYR A 38 19.70 14.27 -10.05
C TYR A 38 20.10 14.60 -11.48
N ALA A 39 19.57 15.70 -12.01
CA ALA A 39 19.96 16.26 -13.29
C ALA A 39 21.37 16.87 -13.21
N GLY A 40 22.28 16.41 -14.06
CA GLY A 40 23.65 16.93 -14.17
C GLY A 40 23.75 18.21 -15.00
N GLU A 41 22.80 18.39 -15.92
CA GLU A 41 22.52 19.57 -16.73
C GLU A 41 21.00 19.73 -16.83
N THR A 42 20.50 20.82 -17.40
CA THR A 42 19.05 20.99 -17.59
C THR A 42 18.50 19.93 -18.54
N LEU A 43 17.45 19.25 -18.12
CA LEU A 43 16.74 18.25 -18.93
C LEU A 43 15.50 18.89 -19.53
N GLU A 44 15.42 18.87 -20.86
CA GLU A 44 14.28 19.40 -21.60
C GLU A 44 13.03 18.51 -21.46
N LYS A 45 11.86 19.13 -21.60
CA LYS A 45 10.59 18.40 -21.71
C LYS A 45 10.63 17.41 -22.88
N GLY A 46 10.15 16.20 -22.66
CA GLY A 46 10.10 15.10 -23.61
C GLY A 46 11.37 14.24 -23.61
N CYS A 47 12.37 14.53 -22.75
CA CYS A 47 13.55 13.70 -22.66
C CYS A 47 13.24 12.32 -22.05
N LYS A 48 13.92 11.29 -22.57
CA LYS A 48 13.84 9.92 -22.06
C LYS A 48 14.84 9.78 -20.91
N ALA A 49 14.35 9.69 -19.67
CA ALA A 49 15.21 9.61 -18.49
C ALA A 49 15.86 8.23 -18.36
N VAL A 50 15.07 7.17 -18.45
CA VAL A 50 15.52 5.78 -18.33
C VAL A 50 14.65 4.87 -19.17
N CYS A 51 15.27 3.88 -19.81
CA CYS A 51 14.62 2.86 -20.61
C CYS A 51 15.06 1.46 -20.16
N CYS A 52 14.09 0.59 -19.88
CA CYS A 52 14.29 -0.81 -19.56
C CYS A 52 13.56 -1.71 -20.57
N PRO A 53 14.28 -2.52 -21.36
CA PRO A 53 13.68 -3.55 -22.20
C PRO A 53 12.88 -4.56 -21.38
N PHE A 54 11.77 -5.07 -21.93
CA PHE A 54 10.93 -6.06 -21.24
C PHE A 54 11.65 -7.38 -20.99
N SER A 55 12.67 -7.70 -21.79
CA SER A 55 13.54 -8.85 -21.58
C SER A 55 14.34 -8.80 -20.28
N LEU A 56 14.48 -7.61 -19.68
CA LEU A 56 15.15 -7.39 -18.39
C LEU A 56 14.16 -7.19 -17.23
N ALA A 57 12.85 -7.20 -17.50
CA ALA A 57 11.88 -7.14 -16.43
C ALA A 57 11.92 -8.44 -15.61
N ILE A 58 11.96 -8.31 -14.29
CA ILE A 58 11.75 -9.46 -13.40
C ILE A 58 10.25 -9.65 -13.31
N THR A 59 9.78 -10.79 -13.82
CA THR A 59 8.36 -11.17 -13.88
C THR A 59 8.19 -12.56 -13.30
N PRO A 60 6.97 -12.97 -12.90
CA PRO A 60 6.75 -14.34 -12.44
C PRO A 60 7.15 -15.39 -13.48
N LYS A 61 6.89 -15.10 -14.77
CA LYS A 61 7.29 -15.95 -15.89
C LYS A 61 8.81 -16.08 -16.01
N GLN A 62 9.54 -14.98 -15.85
CA GLN A 62 11.00 -14.97 -15.91
C GLN A 62 11.60 -15.70 -14.69
N ALA A 63 11.11 -15.44 -13.48
CA ALA A 63 11.55 -16.10 -12.26
C ALA A 63 11.37 -17.63 -12.36
N ARG A 64 10.22 -18.11 -12.83
CA ARG A 64 9.94 -19.55 -13.06
C ARG A 64 10.86 -20.18 -14.09
N ARG A 65 11.29 -19.44 -15.12
CA ARG A 65 12.24 -19.95 -16.11
C ARG A 65 13.64 -20.10 -15.51
N CYS A 66 14.00 -19.20 -14.60
CA CYS A 66 15.33 -19.13 -14.01
C CYS A 66 15.52 -20.08 -12.82
N ILE A 67 14.45 -20.45 -12.12
CA ILE A 67 14.47 -21.36 -10.98
C ILE A 67 14.11 -22.77 -11.46
N PRO A 68 15.02 -23.75 -11.35
CA PRO A 68 14.78 -25.09 -11.86
C PRO A 68 13.76 -25.84 -10.99
N ASP A 69 12.94 -26.70 -11.63
CA ASP A 69 11.97 -27.57 -10.95
C ASP A 69 12.64 -28.52 -9.94
N THR A 70 13.93 -28.80 -10.09
CA THR A 70 14.70 -29.61 -9.13
C THR A 70 14.83 -28.91 -7.78
N LEU A 71 14.93 -27.58 -7.75
CA LEU A 71 15.05 -26.78 -6.54
C LEU A 71 13.68 -26.50 -5.89
N SER A 72 12.67 -26.21 -6.71
CA SER A 72 11.30 -25.93 -6.27
C SER A 72 10.31 -26.73 -7.13
N PRO A 73 10.08 -28.01 -6.81
CA PRO A 73 9.23 -28.88 -7.61
C PRO A 73 7.76 -28.49 -7.50
N SER A 74 7.00 -28.86 -8.53
CA SER A 74 5.54 -28.76 -8.48
C SER A 74 4.95 -29.61 -7.34
N SER A 75 3.94 -29.08 -6.64
CA SER A 75 3.32 -29.83 -5.55
C SER A 75 2.55 -31.04 -6.09
N PRO A 76 2.78 -32.26 -5.55
CA PRO A 76 1.99 -33.44 -5.90
C PRO A 76 0.63 -33.46 -5.17
N SER A 77 0.39 -32.56 -4.20
CA SER A 77 -0.83 -32.53 -3.42
C SER A 77 -1.97 -31.83 -4.16
N SER A 78 -3.19 -32.36 -4.04
CA SER A 78 -4.41 -31.66 -4.49
C SER A 78 -4.80 -30.49 -3.59
N SER A 79 -4.26 -30.41 -2.36
CA SER A 79 -4.56 -29.36 -1.39
C SER A 79 -3.66 -28.14 -1.47
N ARG A 80 -2.61 -28.17 -2.29
CA ARG A 80 -1.69 -27.05 -2.52
C ARG A 80 -1.77 -26.60 -3.98
N PRO A 81 -1.43 -25.33 -4.27
CA PRO A 81 -1.20 -24.90 -5.64
C PRO A 81 -0.21 -25.84 -6.34
N LYS A 82 -0.34 -26.03 -7.67
CA LYS A 82 0.60 -26.88 -8.41
C LYS A 82 2.02 -26.31 -8.45
N ARG A 83 2.14 -24.99 -8.36
CA ARG A 83 3.40 -24.22 -8.37
C ARG A 83 3.28 -23.08 -7.36
N LEU A 84 4.41 -22.58 -6.87
CA LEU A 84 4.44 -21.38 -6.03
C LEU A 84 3.66 -20.24 -6.69
N PRO A 85 2.87 -19.43 -5.97
CA PRO A 85 2.20 -18.27 -6.55
C PRO A 85 3.21 -17.20 -7.00
N ASP A 86 2.71 -16.15 -7.65
CA ASP A 86 3.53 -15.21 -8.42
C ASP A 86 4.40 -14.31 -7.53
N HIS A 87 3.92 -13.93 -6.35
CA HIS A 87 4.70 -13.17 -5.37
C HIS A 87 5.86 -14.02 -4.84
N GLU A 88 5.57 -15.23 -4.36
CA GLU A 88 6.49 -16.17 -3.74
C GLU A 88 7.67 -16.52 -4.65
N ILE A 89 7.40 -16.80 -5.93
CA ILE A 89 8.45 -17.18 -6.88
C ILE A 89 9.37 -16.01 -7.20
N MET A 90 8.83 -14.79 -7.25
CA MET A 90 9.63 -13.58 -7.43
C MET A 90 10.44 -13.24 -6.18
N THR A 91 9.84 -13.38 -4.99
CA THR A 91 10.54 -13.20 -3.71
C THR A 91 11.69 -14.20 -3.57
N LEU A 92 11.44 -15.47 -3.90
CA LEU A 92 12.48 -16.51 -3.94
C LEU A 92 13.59 -16.15 -4.94
N TYR A 93 13.23 -15.71 -6.15
CA TYR A 93 14.21 -15.29 -7.17
C TYR A 93 15.13 -14.18 -6.67
N LEU A 94 14.59 -13.17 -5.98
CA LEU A 94 15.39 -12.11 -5.37
C LEU A 94 16.26 -12.62 -4.23
N CYS A 95 15.73 -13.50 -3.37
CA CYS A 95 16.51 -14.11 -2.29
C CYS A 95 17.71 -14.90 -2.82
N LEU A 96 17.54 -15.65 -3.92
CA LEU A 96 18.61 -16.44 -4.54
C LEU A 96 19.82 -15.59 -4.96
N HIS A 97 19.64 -14.30 -5.29
CA HIS A 97 20.76 -13.38 -5.57
C HIS A 97 21.52 -12.93 -4.30
N LEU A 98 20.95 -13.14 -3.12
CA LEU A 98 21.56 -12.81 -1.82
C LEU A 98 22.29 -14.00 -1.19
N LEU A 99 22.18 -15.18 -1.79
CA LEU A 99 22.82 -16.39 -1.28
C LEU A 99 24.33 -16.36 -1.55
N PRO A 100 25.14 -17.02 -0.72
CA PRO A 100 26.55 -17.18 -1.00
C PRO A 100 26.76 -17.86 -2.35
N LYS A 101 27.72 -17.36 -3.13
CA LYS A 101 28.04 -17.94 -4.45
C LYS A 101 28.34 -19.44 -4.39
N SER A 102 28.97 -19.90 -3.30
CA SER A 102 29.24 -21.32 -3.08
C SER A 102 27.98 -22.18 -2.99
N VAL A 103 26.83 -21.62 -2.60
CA VAL A 103 25.54 -22.33 -2.56
C VAL A 103 24.85 -22.24 -3.92
N VAL A 104 24.81 -21.04 -4.53
CA VAL A 104 24.20 -20.81 -5.85
C VAL A 104 24.87 -21.67 -6.93
N ASP A 105 26.20 -21.74 -6.95
CA ASP A 105 26.97 -22.50 -7.95
C ASP A 105 26.74 -24.03 -7.83
N GLN A 106 26.17 -24.52 -6.73
CA GLN A 106 25.83 -25.94 -6.54
C GLN A 106 24.45 -26.31 -7.08
N VAL A 107 23.58 -25.33 -7.36
CA VAL A 107 22.24 -25.58 -7.89
C VAL A 107 22.31 -25.72 -9.42
N PRO A 108 22.05 -26.91 -10.00
CA PRO A 108 22.10 -27.10 -11.44
C PRO A 108 21.03 -26.29 -12.16
N ASP A 109 21.37 -25.72 -13.32
CA ASP A 109 20.45 -24.99 -14.21
C ASP A 109 19.80 -23.71 -13.61
N LEU A 110 20.29 -23.23 -12.46
CA LEU A 110 19.88 -21.94 -11.90
C LEU A 110 20.47 -20.76 -12.70
N ASP A 111 19.62 -19.87 -13.20
CA ASP A 111 20.01 -18.76 -14.08
C ASP A 111 19.69 -17.38 -13.48
N LEU A 112 20.64 -16.82 -12.73
CA LEU A 112 20.51 -15.51 -12.07
C LEU A 112 21.18 -14.40 -12.90
N GLN A 113 20.39 -13.64 -13.65
CA GLN A 113 20.88 -12.62 -14.59
C GLN A 113 20.91 -11.20 -14.00
N HIS A 114 20.27 -10.99 -12.84
CA HIS A 114 19.96 -9.66 -12.30
C HIS A 114 20.89 -9.21 -11.16
N GLN A 115 22.05 -9.86 -10.98
CA GLN A 115 23.00 -9.47 -9.92
C GLN A 115 23.38 -7.98 -9.96
N PRO A 116 23.69 -7.35 -11.13
CA PRO A 116 24.02 -5.92 -11.17
C PRO A 116 22.89 -5.01 -10.69
N TYR A 117 21.63 -5.42 -10.84
CA TYR A 117 20.47 -4.72 -10.32
C TYR A 117 20.33 -4.95 -8.81
N VAL A 118 20.39 -6.20 -8.35
CA VAL A 118 20.31 -6.55 -6.92
C VAL A 118 21.41 -5.89 -6.09
N ASP A 119 22.62 -5.77 -6.65
CA ASP A 119 23.73 -5.08 -5.98
C ASP A 119 23.50 -3.57 -5.82
N PHE A 120 22.67 -2.97 -6.71
CA PHE A 120 22.32 -1.56 -6.68
C PHE A 120 21.14 -1.25 -5.73
N LEU A 121 20.33 -2.26 -5.40
CA LEU A 121 19.19 -2.10 -4.50
C LEU A 121 19.62 -1.78 -3.06
N PRO A 122 18.79 -1.03 -2.30
CA PRO A 122 19.08 -0.71 -0.91
C PRO A 122 19.20 -1.98 -0.07
N LYS A 123 20.11 -1.97 0.90
CA LYS A 123 20.27 -3.05 1.89
C LYS A 123 19.24 -2.89 3.02
N SER A 124 19.04 -3.96 3.80
CA SER A 124 18.04 -4.01 4.87
C SER A 124 18.18 -2.86 5.88
N GLU A 125 19.40 -2.40 6.16
CA GLU A 125 19.67 -1.31 7.11
C GLU A 125 19.16 0.05 6.61
N ALA A 126 18.90 0.19 5.31
CA ALA A 126 18.32 1.39 4.70
C ALA A 126 16.79 1.31 4.59
N MET A 127 16.18 0.17 4.90
CA MET A 127 14.73 0.01 4.82
C MET A 127 14.04 0.69 6.01
N ARG A 128 12.87 1.26 5.74
CA ARG A 128 12.13 2.12 6.68
C ARG A 128 10.63 1.80 6.71
N THR A 129 10.20 0.67 6.15
CA THR A 129 8.82 0.21 6.39
C THR A 129 8.67 -0.21 7.86
N PRO A 130 7.45 -0.20 8.42
CA PRO A 130 7.20 -0.59 9.80
C PRO A 130 7.75 -1.98 10.17
N LEU A 131 7.96 -2.86 9.20
CA LEU A 131 8.49 -4.20 9.44
C LEU A 131 9.97 -4.18 9.90
N TYR A 132 10.69 -3.08 9.64
CA TYR A 132 12.07 -2.84 10.08
C TYR A 132 12.18 -1.94 11.32
N PHE A 133 11.05 -1.62 11.95
CA PHE A 133 11.04 -0.83 13.18
C PHE A 133 11.47 -1.68 14.36
N THR A 134 12.22 -1.07 15.28
CA THR A 134 12.47 -1.67 16.60
C THR A 134 11.13 -1.82 17.36
N PRO A 135 11.05 -2.67 18.39
CA PRO A 135 9.83 -2.76 19.20
C PRO A 135 9.37 -1.41 19.76
N ALA A 136 10.30 -0.53 20.16
CA ALA A 136 10.00 0.81 20.64
C ALA A 136 9.44 1.72 19.52
N GLU A 137 10.03 1.66 18.32
CA GLU A 137 9.54 2.40 17.15
C GLU A 137 8.16 1.92 16.69
N ARG A 138 7.85 0.63 16.80
CA ARG A 138 6.52 0.10 16.50
C ARG A 138 5.47 0.65 17.46
N GLU A 139 5.81 0.87 18.71
CA GLU A 139 4.86 1.47 19.65
C GLU A 139 4.44 2.88 19.29
N LEU A 140 5.27 3.62 18.55
CA LEU A 140 4.88 4.91 18.01
C LEU A 140 3.67 4.83 17.07
N LEU A 141 3.32 3.65 16.54
CA LEU A 141 2.15 3.45 15.69
C LEU A 141 0.88 3.12 16.49
N ARG A 142 0.95 2.86 17.80
CA ARG A 142 -0.20 2.43 18.62
C ARG A 142 -1.41 3.36 18.48
N GLY A 143 -2.60 2.78 18.28
CA GLY A 143 -3.85 3.50 18.04
C GLY A 143 -4.09 3.91 16.58
N THR A 144 -3.04 3.92 15.74
CA THR A 144 -3.19 4.02 14.28
C THR A 144 -3.52 2.65 13.67
N ASN A 145 -4.07 2.64 12.46
CA ASN A 145 -4.34 1.40 11.72
C ASN A 145 -3.06 0.64 11.35
N LEU A 146 -1.94 1.35 11.16
CA LEU A 146 -0.66 0.73 10.80
C LEU A 146 -0.08 -0.16 11.89
N TYR A 147 -0.46 0.04 13.16
CA TYR A 147 0.00 -0.84 14.23
C TYR A 147 -0.42 -2.28 14.00
N GLY A 148 -1.71 -2.49 13.71
CA GLY A 148 -2.26 -3.82 13.37
C GLY A 148 -1.80 -4.29 11.99
N ALA A 149 -1.86 -3.41 10.98
CA ALA A 149 -1.53 -3.77 9.61
C ALA A 149 -0.06 -4.20 9.42
N ALA A 150 0.87 -3.59 10.17
CA ALA A 150 2.28 -4.00 10.14
C ALA A 150 2.50 -5.39 10.72
N GLN A 151 1.76 -5.73 11.79
CA GLN A 151 1.83 -7.05 12.42
C GLN A 151 1.21 -8.12 11.51
N GLU A 152 0.01 -7.87 10.97
CA GLU A 152 -0.66 -8.76 10.02
C GLU A 152 0.23 -9.06 8.81
N ARG A 153 0.81 -8.01 8.20
CA ARG A 153 1.75 -8.15 7.07
C ARG A 153 2.95 -9.02 7.41
N GLU A 154 3.53 -8.83 8.60
CA GLU A 154 4.68 -9.61 9.04
C GLU A 154 4.32 -11.09 9.25
N ASP A 155 3.16 -11.36 9.84
CA ASP A 155 2.69 -12.73 10.08
C ASP A 155 2.38 -13.45 8.75
N ASP A 156 1.74 -12.76 7.81
CA ASP A 156 1.47 -13.26 6.45
C ASP A 156 2.77 -13.60 5.72
N TRP A 157 3.73 -12.67 5.68
CA TRP A 157 5.01 -12.90 5.01
C TRP A 157 5.85 -13.97 5.71
N LYS A 158 5.76 -14.12 7.04
CA LYS A 158 6.39 -15.25 7.75
C LYS A 158 5.73 -16.57 7.40
N ALA A 159 4.41 -16.61 7.24
CA ALA A 159 3.72 -17.81 6.79
C ALA A 159 4.15 -18.19 5.37
N GLU A 160 4.19 -17.21 4.46
CA GLU A 160 4.67 -17.36 3.09
C GLU A 160 6.11 -17.88 3.05
N TRP A 161 7.02 -17.26 3.81
CA TRP A 161 8.41 -17.68 3.93
C TRP A 161 8.54 -19.14 4.36
N ARG A 162 7.82 -19.55 5.42
CA ARG A 162 7.83 -20.93 5.92
C ARG A 162 7.28 -21.89 4.88
N GLU A 163 6.23 -21.50 4.17
CA GLU A 163 5.69 -22.29 3.07
C GLU A 163 6.75 -22.48 1.99
N VAL A 164 7.29 -21.41 1.41
CA VAL A 164 8.28 -21.49 0.33
C VAL A 164 9.52 -22.27 0.74
N THR A 165 10.02 -22.05 1.95
CA THR A 165 11.15 -22.80 2.52
C THR A 165 10.87 -24.31 2.58
N SER A 166 9.61 -24.72 2.81
CA SER A 166 9.21 -26.13 2.78
C SER A 166 9.16 -26.75 1.37
N TRP A 167 9.11 -25.93 0.32
CA TRP A 167 9.15 -26.38 -1.07
C TRP A 167 10.59 -26.48 -1.61
N VAL A 168 11.55 -25.79 -0.99
CA VAL A 168 12.96 -25.82 -1.41
C VAL A 168 13.61 -27.15 -1.01
N THR A 169 14.01 -27.91 -2.03
CA THR A 169 14.57 -29.27 -1.85
C THR A 169 16.02 -29.27 -1.38
N ASP A 170 16.83 -28.32 -1.86
CA ASP A 170 18.23 -28.19 -1.50
C ASP A 170 18.40 -27.69 -0.05
N GLU A 171 19.14 -28.43 0.77
CA GLU A 171 19.29 -28.14 2.21
C GLU A 171 20.09 -26.86 2.48
N GLU A 172 21.12 -26.59 1.68
CA GLU A 172 21.98 -25.42 1.86
C GLU A 172 21.24 -24.15 1.42
N VAL A 173 20.50 -24.21 0.31
CA VAL A 173 19.59 -23.12 -0.09
C VAL A 173 18.55 -22.87 0.99
N ARG A 174 17.93 -23.92 1.54
CA ARG A 174 16.92 -23.79 2.60
C ARG A 174 17.49 -23.13 3.86
N ARG A 175 18.71 -23.50 4.25
CA ARG A 175 19.41 -22.91 5.40
C ARG A 175 19.73 -21.42 5.19
N GLU A 176 20.12 -21.06 3.98
CA GLU A 176 20.43 -19.67 3.63
C GLU A 176 19.17 -18.83 3.33
N LEU A 177 18.00 -19.42 3.12
CA LEU A 177 16.76 -18.69 2.92
C LEU A 177 16.21 -18.19 4.28
N THR A 178 16.88 -17.19 4.85
CA THR A 178 16.53 -16.61 6.17
C THR A 178 15.35 -15.64 6.06
N TRP A 179 14.70 -15.40 7.21
CA TRP A 179 13.63 -14.40 7.31
C TRP A 179 14.09 -13.01 6.87
N GLU A 180 15.32 -12.61 7.20
CA GLU A 180 15.86 -11.28 6.85
C GLU A 180 16.00 -11.10 5.34
N ARG A 181 16.40 -12.14 4.61
CA ARG A 181 16.50 -12.12 3.14
C ARG A 181 15.11 -12.12 2.50
N TRP A 182 14.18 -12.90 3.08
CA TRP A 182 12.79 -12.94 2.64
C TRP A 182 12.10 -11.59 2.81
N LEU A 183 12.17 -11.00 4.01
CA LEU A 183 11.62 -9.69 4.31
C LEU A 183 12.19 -8.61 3.38
N TRP A 184 13.50 -8.66 3.11
CA TRP A 184 14.13 -7.78 2.12
C TRP A 184 13.51 -7.94 0.74
N ALA A 185 13.39 -9.16 0.24
CA ALA A 185 12.84 -9.42 -1.09
C ALA A 185 11.37 -8.98 -1.21
N CYS A 186 10.53 -9.28 -0.21
CA CYS A 186 9.15 -8.80 -0.15
C CYS A 186 9.09 -7.26 -0.15
N THR A 187 9.95 -6.61 0.64
CA THR A 187 10.00 -5.14 0.72
C THR A 187 10.45 -4.51 -0.59
N ILE A 188 11.42 -5.12 -1.30
CA ILE A 188 11.81 -4.69 -2.64
C ILE A 188 10.62 -4.80 -3.59
N LEU A 189 9.91 -5.93 -3.61
CA LEU A 189 8.75 -6.10 -4.49
C LEU A 189 7.65 -5.09 -4.16
N SER A 190 7.29 -4.92 -2.89
CA SER A 190 6.20 -4.01 -2.50
C SER A 190 6.51 -2.53 -2.77
N SER A 191 7.78 -2.13 -2.68
CA SER A 191 8.19 -0.72 -2.82
C SER A 191 8.58 -0.32 -4.25
N ARG A 192 8.85 -1.28 -5.15
CA ARG A 192 9.46 -1.01 -6.47
C ARG A 192 8.73 -1.64 -7.65
N ALA A 193 7.72 -2.48 -7.40
CA ALA A 193 6.99 -3.13 -8.48
C ALA A 193 6.07 -2.17 -9.23
N PHE A 194 5.92 -2.49 -10.52
CA PHE A 194 4.97 -1.90 -11.45
C PHE A 194 3.92 -2.95 -11.83
N SER A 195 2.81 -2.51 -12.42
CA SER A 195 1.83 -3.42 -13.01
C SER A 195 2.40 -4.14 -14.24
N SER A 196 2.14 -5.45 -14.37
CA SER A 196 2.48 -6.20 -15.59
C SER A 196 1.70 -5.76 -16.82
N ASP A 197 0.64 -4.96 -16.67
CA ASP A 197 -0.13 -4.41 -17.80
C ASP A 197 0.76 -3.56 -18.72
N LEU A 198 1.86 -3.02 -18.19
CA LEU A 198 2.89 -2.33 -18.96
C LEU A 198 3.62 -3.22 -19.97
N ILE A 199 3.56 -4.55 -19.80
CA ILE A 199 4.15 -5.56 -20.70
C ILE A 199 3.05 -6.29 -21.47
N ASP A 200 2.00 -6.68 -20.76
CA ASP A 200 1.00 -7.63 -21.26
C ASP A 200 -0.25 -6.95 -21.87
N GLY A 201 -0.36 -5.63 -21.75
CA GLY A 201 -1.60 -4.89 -21.95
C GLY A 201 -2.55 -5.06 -20.75
N ASP A 202 -3.61 -4.25 -20.71
CA ASP A 202 -4.63 -4.28 -19.66
C ASP A 202 -5.33 -5.66 -19.61
N LYS A 203 -5.01 -6.47 -18.60
CA LYS A 203 -5.55 -7.81 -18.39
C LYS A 203 -6.00 -8.00 -16.94
N ASP A 204 -7.06 -8.77 -16.74
CA ASP A 204 -7.65 -9.05 -15.42
C ASP A 204 -6.70 -9.73 -14.41
N ASN A 205 -5.53 -10.21 -14.85
CA ASN A 205 -4.57 -10.96 -14.03
C ASN A 205 -3.22 -10.24 -13.90
N SER A 206 -3.24 -8.90 -13.79
CA SER A 206 -2.04 -8.12 -13.56
C SER A 206 -1.25 -8.60 -12.34
N THR A 207 0.07 -8.63 -12.48
CA THR A 207 1.02 -9.08 -11.45
C THR A 207 2.09 -8.00 -11.21
N PRO A 208 2.66 -7.92 -10.00
CA PRO A 208 3.78 -7.03 -9.75
C PRO A 208 5.01 -7.47 -10.57
N VAL A 209 5.67 -6.51 -11.24
CA VAL A 209 6.91 -6.74 -12.00
C VAL A 209 7.96 -5.68 -11.67
N LEU A 210 9.25 -6.04 -11.69
CA LEU A 210 10.34 -5.07 -11.49
C LEU A 210 10.98 -4.71 -12.82
N PHE A 211 11.23 -3.42 -13.02
CA PHE A 211 11.98 -2.90 -14.17
C PHE A 211 13.33 -2.35 -13.70
N PRO A 212 14.41 -3.14 -13.80
CA PRO A 212 15.74 -2.69 -13.38
C PRO A 212 16.10 -1.31 -13.90
N GLY A 213 16.36 -0.42 -12.97
CA GLY A 213 16.85 0.91 -13.26
C GLY A 213 15.77 1.99 -13.36
N VAL A 214 14.53 1.62 -13.69
CA VAL A 214 13.38 2.52 -13.75
C VAL A 214 12.93 2.92 -12.34
N ASP A 215 13.04 1.99 -11.39
CA ASP A 215 12.62 2.10 -10.00
C ASP A 215 13.58 2.91 -9.09
N LEU A 216 14.59 3.57 -9.66
CA LEU A 216 15.51 4.46 -8.94
C LEU A 216 14.93 5.87 -8.70
N LEU A 217 13.92 6.27 -9.46
CA LEU A 217 13.36 7.62 -9.40
C LEU A 217 12.38 7.73 -8.25
N ASN A 218 12.65 8.64 -7.31
CA ASN A 218 11.80 8.86 -6.14
C ASN A 218 10.42 9.42 -6.50
N HIS A 219 9.48 9.28 -5.57
CA HIS A 219 8.14 9.83 -5.69
C HIS A 219 8.08 11.34 -5.48
N ARG A 220 7.36 12.05 -6.36
CA ARG A 220 6.77 13.36 -6.09
C ARG A 220 5.34 13.37 -6.67
N PRO A 221 4.30 13.73 -5.87
CA PRO A 221 2.90 13.63 -6.31
C PRO A 221 2.58 14.37 -7.61
N ASP A 222 3.21 15.53 -7.82
CA ASP A 222 2.98 16.41 -8.97
C ASP A 222 4.05 16.27 -10.06
N ALA A 223 4.94 15.26 -9.98
CA ALA A 223 5.88 14.97 -11.05
C ALA A 223 5.13 14.64 -12.35
N ARG A 224 5.48 15.35 -13.41
CA ARG A 224 4.90 15.15 -14.74
C ARG A 224 5.80 14.22 -15.52
N VAL A 225 5.42 12.96 -15.54
CA VAL A 225 6.14 11.91 -16.25
C VAL A 225 5.17 10.99 -16.97
N THR A 226 5.59 10.49 -18.12
CA THR A 226 4.86 9.48 -18.89
C THR A 226 5.62 8.16 -18.81
N TRP A 227 4.92 7.10 -18.42
CA TRP A 227 5.39 5.72 -18.51
C TRP A 227 5.08 5.21 -19.92
N PHE A 228 6.03 5.38 -20.84
CA PHE A 228 5.86 4.99 -22.23
C PHE A 228 6.22 3.52 -22.41
N SER A 229 5.20 2.69 -22.56
CA SER A 229 5.33 1.28 -22.96
C SER A 229 5.31 1.19 -24.48
N ASP A 230 6.43 0.79 -25.07
CA ASP A 230 6.56 0.53 -26.49
C ASP A 230 6.62 -0.99 -26.68
N MET A 231 5.65 -1.58 -27.36
CA MET A 231 5.59 -3.04 -27.59
C MET A 231 6.39 -3.48 -28.83
N ASP A 232 6.63 -2.56 -29.76
CA ASP A 232 7.15 -2.86 -31.09
C ASP A 232 8.65 -2.54 -31.23
N THR A 233 9.21 -1.73 -30.32
CA THR A 233 10.64 -1.41 -30.30
C THR A 233 11.49 -2.69 -30.28
N GLU A 234 12.36 -2.83 -31.28
CA GLU A 234 13.36 -3.89 -31.34
C GLU A 234 14.60 -3.44 -30.58
N ASN A 235 14.91 -4.13 -29.47
CA ASN A 235 16.08 -3.81 -28.66
C ASN A 235 17.27 -4.67 -29.08
N GLU A 236 18.42 -4.03 -29.28
CA GLU A 236 19.68 -4.67 -29.63
C GLU A 236 20.70 -4.55 -28.48
N ARG A 237 21.48 -5.62 -28.26
CA ARG A 237 22.65 -5.60 -27.39
C ARG A 237 23.75 -4.75 -28.01
N ALA A 238 24.70 -4.33 -27.17
CA ALA A 238 25.93 -3.68 -27.64
C ALA A 238 26.75 -4.55 -28.63
N ASP A 239 26.56 -5.86 -28.65
CA ASP A 239 27.19 -6.80 -29.60
C ASP A 239 26.39 -7.03 -30.90
N GLY A 240 25.30 -6.29 -31.11
CA GLY A 240 24.44 -6.36 -32.30
C GLY A 240 23.44 -7.51 -32.30
N ARG A 241 23.29 -8.28 -31.21
CA ARG A 241 22.28 -9.34 -31.11
C ARG A 241 20.95 -8.80 -30.59
N ALA A 242 19.84 -9.26 -31.16
CA ALA A 242 18.51 -8.94 -30.65
C ALA A 242 18.33 -9.42 -29.19
N VAL A 243 17.76 -8.57 -28.33
CA VAL A 243 17.49 -8.87 -26.91
C VAL A 243 16.03 -9.28 -26.70
N GLY A 244 15.13 -8.65 -27.45
CA GLY A 244 13.69 -8.86 -27.36
C GLY A 244 12.92 -7.65 -27.88
N LYS A 245 11.60 -7.81 -27.99
CA LYS A 245 10.71 -6.72 -28.34
C LYS A 245 10.15 -6.05 -27.09
N GLY A 246 10.02 -4.74 -27.20
CA GLY A 246 9.35 -3.87 -26.28
C GLY A 246 10.18 -3.39 -25.08
N SER A 247 9.79 -2.24 -24.54
CA SER A 247 10.49 -1.56 -23.46
C SER A 247 9.57 -0.63 -22.68
N LEU A 248 9.93 -0.38 -21.41
CA LEU A 248 9.36 0.68 -20.60
C LEU A 248 10.33 1.86 -20.57
N THR A 249 9.87 3.05 -20.95
CA THR A 249 10.65 4.29 -20.88
C THR A 249 9.95 5.32 -20.00
N ILE A 250 10.69 5.94 -19.07
CA ILE A 250 10.23 7.13 -18.36
C ILE A 250 10.56 8.36 -19.20
N VAL A 251 9.53 9.08 -19.62
CA VAL A 251 9.65 10.36 -20.33
C VAL A 251 9.29 11.49 -19.37
N LEU A 252 10.15 12.52 -19.28
CA LEU A 252 9.89 13.68 -18.43
C LEU A 252 9.01 14.68 -19.18
N ASP A 253 7.83 15.01 -18.65
CA ASP A 253 6.88 15.93 -19.27
C ASP A 253 7.02 17.37 -18.78
N GLU A 254 8.11 17.65 -18.08
CA GLU A 254 8.52 18.95 -17.54
C GLU A 254 10.03 19.16 -17.75
N GLU A 255 10.45 20.42 -17.75
CA GLU A 255 11.87 20.78 -17.71
C GLU A 255 12.41 20.56 -16.30
N ILE A 256 13.57 19.89 -16.16
CA ILE A 256 14.24 19.71 -14.87
C ILE A 256 15.54 20.51 -14.87
N PRO A 257 15.67 21.56 -14.03
CA PRO A 257 16.89 22.36 -13.94
C PRO A 257 18.12 21.54 -13.52
N ALA A 258 19.30 21.94 -14.01
CA ALA A 258 20.56 21.38 -13.57
C ALA A 258 20.68 21.38 -12.04
N GLY A 259 21.02 20.24 -11.46
CA GLY A 259 21.16 20.05 -10.02
C GLY A 259 19.88 19.66 -9.29
N ALA A 260 18.70 19.76 -9.91
CA ALA A 260 17.44 19.32 -9.33
C ALA A 260 17.30 17.78 -9.36
N GLN A 261 16.52 17.24 -8.43
CA GLN A 261 16.21 15.82 -8.41
C GLN A 261 15.19 15.48 -9.51
N VAL A 262 15.39 14.33 -10.16
CA VAL A 262 14.47 13.79 -11.17
C VAL A 262 13.53 12.82 -10.46
N TYR A 263 12.25 13.14 -10.47
CA TYR A 263 11.21 12.39 -9.78
C TYR A 263 10.36 11.57 -10.77
N ASN A 264 9.73 10.52 -10.24
CA ASN A 264 8.61 9.81 -10.80
C ASN A 264 7.35 10.09 -9.94
N THR A 265 6.17 9.69 -10.40
CA THR A 265 4.96 9.65 -9.57
C THR A 265 4.53 8.19 -9.36
N TYR A 266 4.13 7.83 -8.15
CA TYR A 266 3.69 6.48 -7.80
C TYR A 266 2.17 6.40 -7.79
N GLY A 267 1.48 7.46 -8.21
CA GLY A 267 0.04 7.64 -8.08
C GLY A 267 -0.37 8.37 -6.78
N ALA A 268 -1.67 8.58 -6.64
CA ALA A 268 -2.27 9.21 -5.47
C ALA A 268 -2.36 8.19 -4.32
N LYS A 269 -1.29 8.08 -3.53
CA LYS A 269 -1.20 7.15 -2.38
C LYS A 269 -1.32 7.90 -1.06
N ALA A 270 -2.11 7.37 -0.13
CA ALA A 270 -2.21 7.88 1.23
C ALA A 270 -0.92 7.60 2.03
N ASN A 271 -0.70 8.34 3.12
CA ASN A 271 0.48 8.13 3.96
C ASN A 271 0.50 6.76 4.63
N GLU A 272 -0.67 6.17 4.90
CA GLU A 272 -0.79 4.80 5.38
C GLU A 272 -0.11 3.81 4.41
N GLU A 273 -0.43 3.91 3.13
CA GLU A 273 0.14 3.07 2.07
C GLU A 273 1.63 3.37 1.82
N LEU A 274 1.99 4.66 1.76
CA LEU A 274 3.38 5.07 1.55
C LEU A 274 4.30 4.57 2.67
N LEU A 275 3.87 4.66 3.94
CA LEU A 275 4.68 4.21 5.05
C LEU A 275 4.80 2.69 5.08
N LEU A 276 3.68 1.97 4.94
CA LEU A 276 3.67 0.51 4.99
C LEU A 276 4.40 -0.14 3.81
N GLY A 277 4.21 0.39 2.60
CA GLY A 277 4.74 -0.18 1.36
C GLY A 277 6.12 0.32 0.95
N TYR A 278 6.42 1.60 1.22
CA TYR A 278 7.62 2.28 0.71
C TYR A 278 8.56 2.82 1.79
N GLY A 279 8.08 2.95 3.04
CA GLY A 279 8.90 3.41 4.16
C GLY A 279 9.15 4.92 4.20
N PHE A 280 8.22 5.72 3.64
CA PHE A 280 8.25 7.17 3.77
C PHE A 280 6.83 7.75 3.84
N VAL A 281 6.73 9.03 4.19
CA VAL A 281 5.46 9.77 4.23
C VAL A 281 5.64 11.13 3.58
N LEU A 282 4.53 11.72 3.12
CA LEU A 282 4.49 13.06 2.57
C LEU A 282 3.86 14.02 3.59
N PRO A 283 4.56 15.11 3.95
CA PRO A 283 3.95 16.20 4.71
C PRO A 283 2.75 16.77 3.95
N SER A 284 1.62 16.98 4.64
CA SER A 284 0.40 17.55 4.05
C SER A 284 -0.06 16.82 2.76
N ASN A 285 0.01 15.49 2.77
CA ASN A 285 -0.42 14.66 1.65
C ASN A 285 -1.90 14.93 1.32
N ARG A 286 -2.18 15.32 0.07
CA ARG A 286 -3.54 15.61 -0.41
C ARG A 286 -4.35 14.36 -0.70
N ALA A 287 -3.68 13.23 -0.93
CA ALA A 287 -4.31 11.93 -1.16
C ALA A 287 -4.54 11.14 0.15
N ASP A 288 -4.28 11.76 1.31
CA ASP A 288 -4.47 11.09 2.60
C ASP A 288 -5.94 10.88 2.93
N PHE A 289 -6.22 9.77 3.61
CA PHE A 289 -7.53 9.43 4.14
C PHE A 289 -7.33 8.62 5.44
N LEU A 290 -8.41 8.45 6.19
CA LEU A 290 -8.48 7.54 7.34
C LEU A 290 -9.38 6.37 6.98
N THR A 291 -8.88 5.15 7.18
CA THR A 291 -9.70 3.94 7.03
C THR A 291 -10.47 3.67 8.32
N LEU A 292 -11.79 3.61 8.23
CA LEU A 292 -12.69 3.09 9.25
C LEU A 292 -13.14 1.68 8.84
N LYS A 293 -13.27 0.77 9.80
CA LYS A 293 -13.76 -0.58 9.53
C LYS A 293 -14.88 -0.95 10.48
N LEU A 294 -16.05 -1.26 9.93
CA LEU A 294 -17.15 -1.84 10.71
C LEU A 294 -16.93 -3.34 10.92
N SER A 295 -17.43 -3.84 12.04
CA SER A 295 -17.41 -5.27 12.34
C SER A 295 -18.83 -5.77 12.55
N MET A 296 -19.16 -6.89 11.93
CA MET A 296 -20.46 -7.53 12.14
C MET A 296 -20.58 -8.01 13.59
N PRO A 297 -21.70 -7.74 14.28
CA PRO A 297 -21.95 -8.26 15.62
C PRO A 297 -21.90 -9.79 15.63
N PRO A 298 -21.27 -10.41 16.63
CA PRO A 298 -21.12 -11.87 16.70
C PRO A 298 -22.47 -12.61 16.82
N ASN A 299 -23.50 -11.92 17.29
CA ASN A 299 -24.87 -12.40 17.47
C ASN A 299 -25.84 -11.81 16.41
N ALA A 300 -25.33 -11.42 15.23
CA ALA A 300 -26.14 -10.93 14.13
C ALA A 300 -27.28 -11.93 13.77
N SER A 301 -28.50 -11.40 13.61
CA SER A 301 -29.66 -12.23 13.27
C SER A 301 -29.57 -12.76 11.84
N PRO A 302 -30.18 -13.91 11.52
CA PRO A 302 -30.24 -14.41 10.14
C PRO A 302 -30.86 -13.43 9.16
N SER A 303 -31.86 -12.65 9.62
CA SER A 303 -32.51 -11.61 8.80
C SER A 303 -31.55 -10.47 8.47
N LEU A 304 -30.75 -10.02 9.45
CA LEU A 304 -29.72 -9.00 9.24
C LEU A 304 -28.67 -9.47 8.24
N LEU A 305 -28.14 -10.68 8.42
CA LEU A 305 -27.15 -11.28 7.51
C LEU A 305 -27.71 -11.41 6.08
N SER A 306 -28.96 -11.86 5.95
CA SER A 306 -29.62 -11.96 4.65
C SER A 306 -29.77 -10.60 3.96
N LEU A 307 -30.13 -9.55 4.71
CA LEU A 307 -30.23 -8.20 4.16
C LEU A 307 -28.85 -7.65 3.78
N TRP A 308 -27.86 -7.85 4.64
CA TRP A 308 -26.47 -7.44 4.41
C TRP A 308 -25.93 -7.97 3.07
N ASP A 309 -26.12 -9.27 2.81
CA ASP A 309 -25.74 -9.92 1.56
C ASP A 309 -26.58 -9.43 0.37
N THR A 310 -27.91 -9.33 0.55
CA THR A 310 -28.83 -8.89 -0.52
C THR A 310 -28.52 -7.47 -0.98
N LEU A 311 -28.17 -6.60 -0.05
CA LEU A 311 -27.83 -5.19 -0.28
C LEU A 311 -26.37 -4.99 -0.69
N LYS A 312 -25.56 -6.07 -0.71
CA LYS A 312 -24.14 -6.08 -1.08
C LYS A 312 -23.26 -5.19 -0.20
N LEU A 313 -23.59 -5.08 1.09
CA LEU A 313 -22.86 -4.27 2.07
C LEU A 313 -21.62 -4.99 2.61
N THR A 314 -21.02 -5.91 1.83
CA THR A 314 -19.97 -6.80 2.32
C THR A 314 -18.62 -6.12 2.48
N ASP A 315 -18.39 -4.97 1.84
CA ASP A 315 -17.20 -4.17 2.10
C ASP A 315 -17.40 -3.32 3.35
N THR A 316 -16.67 -3.66 4.40
CA THR A 316 -16.78 -3.00 5.71
C THR A 316 -15.71 -1.93 5.91
N ARG A 317 -14.83 -1.71 4.92
CA ARG A 317 -13.78 -0.70 4.99
C ARG A 317 -14.25 0.57 4.29
N HIS A 318 -14.21 1.66 5.03
CA HIS A 318 -14.67 2.98 4.61
C HIS A 318 -13.51 3.95 4.65
N TYR A 319 -13.39 4.77 3.60
CA TYR A 319 -12.29 5.72 3.45
C TYR A 319 -12.80 7.14 3.67
N VAL A 320 -12.43 7.73 4.81
CA VAL A 320 -12.79 9.11 5.15
C VAL A 320 -11.73 10.04 4.58
N PRO A 321 -12.07 10.91 3.61
CA PRO A 321 -11.13 11.84 3.01
C PRO A 321 -10.78 12.98 3.99
N ARG A 322 -9.78 13.80 3.63
CA ARG A 322 -9.40 15.00 4.42
C ARG A 322 -10.53 15.99 4.68
N SER A 323 -11.60 15.97 3.91
CA SER A 323 -12.76 16.82 4.15
C SER A 323 -13.65 16.32 5.30
N GLY A 324 -13.37 15.15 5.88
CA GLY A 324 -14.18 14.56 6.96
C GLY A 324 -15.48 13.91 6.51
N VAL A 325 -15.92 14.16 5.27
CA VAL A 325 -17.18 13.63 4.71
C VAL A 325 -17.27 12.13 4.92
N LEU A 326 -18.30 11.71 5.66
CA LEU A 326 -18.56 10.31 5.96
C LEU A 326 -19.17 9.61 4.72
N PRO A 327 -18.69 8.41 4.35
CA PRO A 327 -19.24 7.68 3.19
C PRO A 327 -20.71 7.28 3.39
N ASP A 328 -21.54 7.43 2.35
CA ASP A 328 -22.96 7.06 2.41
C ASP A 328 -23.17 5.57 2.73
N GLU A 329 -22.30 4.70 2.22
CA GLU A 329 -22.36 3.26 2.50
C GLU A 329 -22.04 2.95 3.98
N LEU A 330 -21.17 3.74 4.62
CA LEU A 330 -20.92 3.64 6.08
C LEU A 330 -22.21 3.95 6.85
N LEU A 331 -22.89 5.04 6.48
CA LEU A 331 -24.16 5.43 7.11
C LEU A 331 -25.25 4.37 6.88
N ALA A 332 -25.36 3.83 5.67
CA ALA A 332 -26.29 2.75 5.35
C ALA A 332 -26.02 1.47 6.16
N GLN A 333 -24.74 1.10 6.32
CA GLN A 333 -24.36 -0.03 7.17
C GLN A 333 -24.75 0.21 8.63
N MET A 334 -24.49 1.41 9.16
CA MET A 334 -24.86 1.80 10.52
C MET A 334 -26.39 1.75 10.74
N ARG A 335 -27.18 2.28 9.79
CA ARG A 335 -28.66 2.17 9.77
C ARG A 335 -29.12 0.74 9.93
N LEU A 336 -28.58 -0.16 9.11
CA LEU A 336 -28.98 -1.55 9.10
C LEU A 336 -28.51 -2.32 10.35
N LEU A 337 -27.33 -1.99 10.89
CA LEU A 337 -26.81 -2.60 12.11
C LEU A 337 -27.65 -2.25 13.35
N LEU A 338 -28.22 -1.05 13.39
CA LEU A 338 -29.03 -0.55 14.50
C LEU A 338 -30.55 -0.65 14.25
N ALA A 339 -30.96 -1.22 13.11
CA ALA A 339 -32.37 -1.38 12.76
C ALA A 339 -33.09 -2.32 13.74
N GLN A 340 -34.19 -1.83 14.29
CA GLN A 340 -35.09 -2.61 15.14
C GLN A 340 -35.90 -3.63 14.32
N PRO A 341 -36.49 -4.66 14.95
CA PRO A 341 -37.21 -5.71 14.21
C PRO A 341 -38.31 -5.19 13.27
N GLY A 342 -39.06 -4.16 13.67
CA GLY A 342 -40.08 -3.54 12.81
C GLY A 342 -39.47 -2.80 11.61
N GLU A 343 -38.35 -2.12 11.81
CA GLU A 343 -37.63 -1.42 10.75
C GLU A 343 -37.03 -2.39 9.73
N VAL A 344 -36.55 -3.54 10.20
CA VAL A 344 -36.10 -4.65 9.33
C VAL A 344 -37.23 -5.15 8.44
N GLU A 345 -38.46 -5.28 8.97
CA GLU A 345 -39.64 -5.65 8.18
C GLU A 345 -39.98 -4.59 7.12
N ASP A 346 -39.88 -3.31 7.48
CA ASP A 346 -40.12 -2.19 6.56
C ASP A 346 -39.07 -2.14 5.44
N ILE A 347 -37.79 -2.36 5.75
CA ILE A 347 -36.70 -2.45 4.77
C ILE A 347 -36.95 -3.61 3.80
N GLN A 348 -37.34 -4.78 4.31
CA GLN A 348 -37.69 -5.91 3.46
C GLN A 348 -38.88 -5.60 2.56
N GLU A 349 -39.87 -4.87 3.05
CA GLU A 349 -41.04 -4.50 2.26
C GLU A 349 -40.69 -3.49 1.15
N ARG A 350 -39.78 -2.54 1.42
CA ARG A 350 -39.24 -1.64 0.37
C ARG A 350 -38.57 -2.43 -0.74
N LEU A 351 -37.76 -3.44 -0.40
CA LEU A 351 -37.14 -4.33 -1.38
C LEU A 351 -38.18 -5.11 -2.20
N ARG A 352 -39.25 -5.63 -1.56
CA ARG A 352 -40.35 -6.29 -2.29
C ARG A 352 -41.08 -5.35 -3.24
N LYS A 353 -41.19 -4.06 -2.87
CA LYS A 353 -41.80 -3.00 -3.68
C LYS A 353 -40.88 -2.48 -4.79
N GLY A 354 -39.64 -2.96 -4.88
CA GLY A 354 -38.73 -2.69 -5.98
C GLY A 354 -37.60 -1.71 -5.69
N ALA A 355 -37.32 -1.38 -4.42
CA ALA A 355 -36.15 -0.58 -4.06
C ALA A 355 -34.85 -1.26 -4.56
N SER A 356 -34.01 -0.50 -5.25
CA SER A 356 -32.79 -0.99 -5.86
C SER A 356 -31.55 -0.66 -5.01
N GLY A 357 -30.98 -1.70 -4.39
CA GLY A 357 -29.76 -1.58 -3.59
C GLY A 357 -29.92 -0.87 -2.25
N TRP A 358 -28.81 -0.69 -1.54
CA TRP A 358 -28.80 -0.10 -0.21
C TRP A 358 -29.18 1.38 -0.21
N SER A 359 -28.83 2.13 -1.26
CA SER A 359 -29.07 3.58 -1.34
C SER A 359 -30.55 3.94 -1.35
N GLU A 360 -31.41 3.06 -1.86
CA GLU A 360 -32.87 3.25 -1.82
C GLU A 360 -33.51 2.57 -0.61
N ALA A 361 -33.03 1.36 -0.25
CA ALA A 361 -33.62 0.59 0.84
C ALA A 361 -33.36 1.22 2.22
N LEU A 362 -32.19 1.85 2.38
CA LEU A 362 -31.65 2.42 3.62
C LEU A 362 -31.39 3.93 3.51
N ASP A 363 -32.07 4.64 2.61
CA ASP A 363 -31.95 6.10 2.46
C ASP A 363 -32.31 6.81 3.77
N PHE A 364 -33.45 6.42 4.35
CA PHE A 364 -33.96 6.85 5.65
C PHE A 364 -34.74 5.71 6.28
N VAL A 365 -34.39 5.28 7.48
CA VAL A 365 -35.09 4.18 8.16
C VAL A 365 -36.21 4.74 9.04
N SER A 366 -35.85 5.47 10.09
CA SER A 366 -36.73 6.21 10.98
C SER A 366 -35.93 7.31 11.69
N TRP A 367 -36.59 8.27 12.34
CA TRP A 367 -35.89 9.30 13.09
C TRP A 367 -35.13 8.75 14.31
N GLU A 368 -35.70 7.77 15.00
CA GLU A 368 -35.04 7.11 16.15
C GLU A 368 -33.77 6.41 15.68
N ASN A 369 -33.85 5.65 14.57
CA ASN A 369 -32.68 5.06 13.95
C ASN A 369 -31.66 6.15 13.56
N GLU A 370 -32.08 7.19 12.82
CA GLU A 370 -31.19 8.29 12.37
C GLU A 370 -30.40 8.95 13.51
N LEU A 371 -30.99 9.09 14.69
CA LEU A 371 -30.31 9.66 15.85
C LEU A 371 -29.40 8.61 16.50
N ASP A 372 -29.91 7.40 16.75
CA ASP A 372 -29.14 6.31 17.39
C ASP A 372 -27.86 5.97 16.62
N MET A 373 -27.92 5.91 15.28
CA MET A 373 -26.72 5.57 14.52
C MET A 373 -25.73 6.70 14.44
N LEU A 374 -26.20 7.95 14.41
CA LEU A 374 -25.28 9.08 14.46
C LEU A 374 -24.65 9.17 15.85
N ASP A 375 -25.38 8.98 16.95
CA ASP A 375 -24.80 8.94 18.30
C ASP A 375 -23.72 7.85 18.42
N MET A 376 -24.04 6.64 17.97
CA MET A 376 -23.06 5.54 17.95
C MET A 376 -21.84 5.86 17.07
N LEU A 377 -22.07 6.47 15.90
CA LEU A 377 -20.98 6.87 15.01
C LEU A 377 -20.08 7.93 15.65
N GLY A 378 -20.66 8.93 16.30
CA GLY A 378 -19.94 9.97 17.05
C GLY A 378 -19.03 9.34 18.11
N ALA A 379 -19.60 8.46 18.95
CA ALA A 379 -18.83 7.74 19.97
C ALA A 379 -17.68 6.89 19.37
N MET A 380 -17.90 6.28 18.20
CA MET A 380 -16.85 5.54 17.48
C MET A 380 -15.75 6.45 16.95
N LEU A 381 -16.10 7.62 16.41
CA LEU A 381 -15.15 8.62 15.93
C LEU A 381 -14.31 9.18 17.08
N ASP A 382 -14.93 9.50 18.21
CA ASP A 382 -14.26 10.00 19.41
C ASP A 382 -13.31 8.97 19.99
N SER A 383 -13.76 7.71 20.13
CA SER A 383 -12.91 6.62 20.59
C SER A 383 -11.68 6.46 19.69
N LYS A 384 -11.87 6.59 18.36
CA LYS A 384 -10.76 6.54 17.40
C LYS A 384 -9.82 7.73 17.54
N ALA A 385 -10.34 8.95 17.73
CA ALA A 385 -9.55 10.16 17.95
C ALA A 385 -8.72 10.07 19.23
N GLN A 386 -9.31 9.59 20.32
CA GLN A 386 -8.62 9.33 21.59
C GLN A 386 -7.47 8.33 21.41
N ALA A 387 -7.71 7.21 20.72
CA ALA A 387 -6.68 6.21 20.44
C ALA A 387 -5.52 6.78 19.59
N LEU A 388 -5.83 7.67 18.63
CA LEU A 388 -4.82 8.35 17.81
C LEU A 388 -4.01 9.37 18.62
N THR A 389 -4.56 9.98 19.66
CA THR A 389 -3.83 10.97 20.47
C THR A 389 -3.02 10.33 21.60
N ALA A 390 -3.58 9.33 22.29
CA ALA A 390 -2.94 8.65 23.42
C ALA A 390 -1.64 7.92 23.06
N GLY A 391 -1.50 7.45 21.82
CA GLY A 391 -0.30 6.72 21.36
C GLY A 391 1.01 7.53 21.37
N VAL A 392 0.97 8.84 21.61
CA VAL A 392 2.14 9.73 21.64
C VAL A 392 2.85 9.72 23.01
N GLU A 393 2.11 9.55 24.10
CA GLU A 393 2.61 9.74 25.47
C GLU A 393 3.40 8.55 26.01
N ALA A 394 3.25 7.37 25.38
CA ALA A 394 3.76 6.12 25.91
C ALA A 394 5.24 5.83 25.59
N VAL A 395 5.91 6.65 24.78
CA VAL A 395 7.22 6.27 24.21
C VAL A 395 8.26 7.38 24.30
N THR A 396 9.02 7.39 25.39
CA THR A 396 10.28 8.15 25.52
C THR A 396 11.43 7.17 25.68
N GLY A 397 12.25 7.01 24.65
CA GLY A 397 13.40 6.10 24.71
C GLY A 397 14.54 6.53 23.80
N ASP A 398 15.77 6.32 24.27
CA ASP A 398 17.02 6.63 23.55
C ASP A 398 17.23 5.74 22.30
N ASP A 399 16.39 4.72 22.06
CA ASP A 399 16.51 3.72 20.99
C ASP A 399 15.56 3.95 19.79
N ILE A 400 15.06 5.19 19.64
CA ILE A 400 14.17 5.56 18.54
C ILE A 400 14.93 6.41 17.54
N ARG A 401 14.99 5.95 16.29
CA ARG A 401 15.60 6.72 15.21
C ARG A 401 14.78 7.99 14.97
N THR A 402 15.44 9.14 14.94
CA THR A 402 14.80 10.45 14.78
C THR A 402 13.98 10.53 13.49
N GLU A 403 14.47 9.95 12.40
CA GLU A 403 13.74 9.92 11.13
C GLU A 403 12.45 9.09 11.23
N ILE A 404 12.46 7.98 11.97
CA ILE A 404 11.28 7.14 12.16
C ILE A 404 10.23 7.88 12.98
N SER A 405 10.65 8.47 14.10
CA SER A 405 9.78 9.31 14.93
C SER A 405 9.15 10.45 14.13
N GLY A 406 9.94 11.12 13.29
CA GLY A 406 9.45 12.18 12.40
C GLY A 406 8.39 11.69 11.41
N MET A 407 8.63 10.56 10.74
CA MET A 407 7.69 9.99 9.78
C MET A 407 6.39 9.54 10.44
N VAL A 408 6.47 8.82 11.57
CA VAL A 408 5.30 8.38 12.32
C VAL A 408 4.50 9.56 12.84
N GLY A 409 5.18 10.62 13.31
CA GLY A 409 4.53 11.86 13.73
C GLY A 409 3.80 12.58 12.59
N ILE A 410 4.37 12.62 11.37
CA ILE A 410 3.69 13.18 10.19
C ILE A 410 2.44 12.36 9.85
N TYR A 411 2.57 11.04 9.77
CA TYR A 411 1.45 10.14 9.48
C TYR A 411 0.33 10.30 10.51
N ARG A 412 0.65 10.19 11.80
CA ARG A 412 -0.33 10.32 12.89
C ARG A 412 -1.06 11.65 12.85
N ARG A 413 -0.35 12.77 12.67
CA ARG A 413 -0.99 14.09 12.52
C ARG A 413 -1.96 14.11 11.34
N GLY A 414 -1.59 13.53 10.20
CA GLY A 414 -2.50 13.41 9.06
C GLY A 414 -3.79 12.63 9.39
N GLN A 415 -3.67 11.55 10.18
CA GLN A 415 -4.84 10.77 10.63
C GLN A 415 -5.69 11.54 11.65
N VAL A 416 -5.06 12.30 12.55
CA VAL A 416 -5.75 13.18 13.52
C VAL A 416 -6.49 14.31 12.80
N ASP A 417 -5.88 14.93 11.80
CA ASP A 417 -6.55 15.98 10.99
C ASP A 417 -7.83 15.41 10.32
N VAL A 418 -7.76 14.20 9.78
CA VAL A 418 -8.89 13.56 9.08
C VAL A 418 -10.00 13.19 10.06
N ILE A 419 -9.68 12.57 11.21
CA ILE A 419 -10.72 12.18 12.18
C ILE A 419 -11.39 13.41 12.79
N GLN A 420 -10.65 14.50 13.04
CA GLN A 420 -11.23 15.73 13.57
C GLN A 420 -12.20 16.36 12.56
N ALA A 421 -11.81 16.42 11.29
CA ALA A 421 -12.73 16.88 10.23
C ALA A 421 -13.97 15.97 10.12
N ALA A 422 -13.83 14.67 10.38
CA ALA A 422 -14.95 13.73 10.37
C ALA A 422 -15.92 13.95 11.54
N ILE A 423 -15.39 14.27 12.73
CA ILE A 423 -16.18 14.66 13.90
C ILE A 423 -16.94 15.96 13.61
N GLU A 424 -16.28 16.99 13.08
CA GLU A 424 -16.94 18.25 12.70
C GLU A 424 -18.04 18.04 11.64
N TYR A 425 -17.81 17.16 10.67
CA TYR A 425 -18.81 16.79 9.66
C TYR A 425 -19.99 16.04 10.30
N HIS A 426 -19.70 15.11 11.21
CA HIS A 426 -20.69 14.35 11.94
C HIS A 426 -21.59 15.25 12.81
N GLU A 427 -21.01 16.20 13.56
CA GLU A 427 -21.75 17.16 14.38
C GLU A 427 -22.75 17.97 13.53
N GLN A 428 -22.31 18.48 12.38
CA GLN A 428 -23.19 19.19 11.44
C GLN A 428 -24.34 18.31 10.93
N LEU A 429 -24.03 17.05 10.62
CA LEU A 429 -25.02 16.08 10.16
C LEU A 429 -26.03 15.73 11.27
N PHE A 430 -25.55 15.61 12.52
CA PHE A 430 -26.38 15.35 13.69
C PHE A 430 -27.33 16.51 13.97
N ASP A 431 -26.82 17.74 14.04
CA ASP A 431 -27.62 18.95 14.26
C ASP A 431 -28.69 19.15 13.18
N GLU A 432 -28.33 18.92 11.91
CA GLU A 432 -29.29 19.02 10.82
C GLU A 432 -30.36 17.92 10.90
N THR A 433 -29.99 16.70 11.30
CA THR A 433 -30.91 15.58 11.47
C THR A 433 -31.87 15.83 12.63
N ARG A 434 -31.36 16.29 13.77
CA ARG A 434 -32.15 16.69 14.94
C ARG A 434 -33.16 17.77 14.59
N ARG A 435 -32.73 18.86 13.94
CA ARG A 435 -33.63 19.93 13.49
C ARG A 435 -34.76 19.40 12.59
N LYS A 436 -34.45 18.51 11.65
CA LYS A 436 -35.46 17.91 10.76
C LYS A 436 -36.43 17.01 11.52
N ALA A 437 -35.95 16.26 12.52
CA ALA A 437 -36.80 15.44 13.38
C ALA A 437 -37.74 16.30 14.24
N GLU A 438 -37.26 17.41 14.80
CA GLU A 438 -38.07 18.39 15.54
C GLU A 438 -39.17 18.99 14.64
N GLU A 439 -38.81 19.39 13.41
CA GLU A 439 -39.77 19.87 12.40
C GLU A 439 -40.81 18.81 12.02
N ALA A 440 -40.46 17.52 12.11
CA ALA A 440 -41.35 16.39 11.89
C ALA A 440 -42.21 16.03 13.12
N GLY A 441 -42.03 16.73 14.25
CA GLY A 441 -42.81 16.54 15.47
C GLY A 441 -42.34 15.37 16.34
N ILE A 442 -41.09 14.94 16.20
CA ILE A 442 -40.47 13.97 17.11
C ILE A 442 -40.08 14.69 18.42
N PRO A 443 -40.59 14.25 19.59
CA PRO A 443 -40.26 14.88 20.86
C PRO A 443 -38.82 14.56 21.26
N PHE A 444 -38.10 15.58 21.72
CA PHE A 444 -36.83 15.44 22.41
C PHE A 444 -37.08 15.92 23.84
N ASP A 445 -36.98 15.04 24.83
CA ASP A 445 -37.07 15.46 26.22
C ASP A 445 -35.82 16.29 26.53
N GLU A 446 -36.00 17.56 26.93
CA GLU A 446 -34.91 18.49 27.28
C GLU A 446 -34.10 18.02 28.50
N ASP A 447 -34.56 17.00 29.22
CA ASP A 447 -34.01 16.52 30.50
C ASP A 447 -32.82 15.52 30.37
N ASP A 448 -32.53 14.97 29.19
CA ASP A 448 -31.37 14.07 29.01
C ASP A 448 -30.04 14.82 28.78
N MET A 449 -30.06 16.17 28.74
CA MET A 449 -28.90 17.01 28.41
C MET A 449 -28.25 17.73 29.61
N GLU A 450 -28.80 17.68 30.83
CA GLU A 450 -28.20 18.36 32.01
C GLU A 450 -27.06 17.57 32.70
N ASN A 451 -26.69 16.37 32.23
CA ASN A 451 -25.66 15.53 32.89
C ASN A 451 -24.32 15.43 32.16
N LEU A 452 -24.06 16.21 31.10
CA LEU A 452 -22.79 16.15 30.36
C LEU A 452 -21.84 17.33 30.62
N ASP A 453 -22.29 18.39 31.30
CA ASP A 453 -21.48 19.61 31.52
C ASP A 453 -20.97 19.80 32.97
N ASP A 454 -21.36 18.96 33.94
CA ASP A 454 -21.10 19.20 35.38
C ASP A 454 -20.13 18.22 36.09
N GLU A 455 -19.45 17.29 35.39
CA GLU A 455 -18.48 16.36 36.02
C GLU A 455 -16.99 16.78 35.91
N ASP A 456 -16.67 18.04 35.55
CA ASP A 456 -15.27 18.53 35.49
C ASP A 456 -14.89 19.60 36.54
N GLU A 457 -15.72 19.85 37.56
CA GLU A 457 -15.34 20.68 38.72
C GLU A 457 -15.64 19.96 40.05
N ASP A 458 -14.88 18.91 40.37
CA ASP A 458 -14.32 18.66 41.72
C ASP A 458 -13.77 17.21 41.80
N HIS A 459 -12.45 17.04 41.62
CA HIS A 459 -11.59 16.19 42.48
C HIS A 459 -10.10 16.28 42.17
#